data_AF-A0A3Q2GUH9-F1
#
_entry.id   AF-A0A3Q2GUH9-F1
#
_cell.length_a   1.000
_cell.length_b   1.000
_cell.length_c   1.000
_cell.angle_alpha   90.00
_cell.angle_beta   90.00
_cell.angle_gamma   90.00
#
_symmetry.space_group_name_H-M   'P 1'
#
loop_
_entity.id
_entity.type
_entity.pdbx_description
1 polymer ?
#
loop_
_entity_poly.entity_id
_entity_poly.type
_entity_poly.pdbx_seq_one_letter_code
_entity_poly.pdbx_strand_id
1 'polypeptide(L)'
;MSFKISCQGATSIKTFVDFLANLEKHILISLAEEENFDNYWQYIHDPKSFFRNYIKSHIEKYCSDIGREKMKTFLNRCLDDIKNAILSAIPESTALAKGESSTVSEWLDLFCDYLRSNLIFPRKDLISIEHQEIKDIDFLKKAMTEALDPAMKRAEQNYLSMSAEEMASEIEEMLSKHLGGCWKQCPFCRAICTNTLPAHDGDHSVPFHRPRAVSGGKWVNTDHFSIEFCTSNVASDLLFLLGDEQKYPYKNYRQAGGEFATWSITPDSSTQPYWKWFVCHFRSKLEERYQQKFRGRGEIPDAWTKITKQNALDDLKKQ
;
A
#
# COMPACT_ATOMS: atom_id res chain seq x y z
N MET A 1 -2.01 17.19 -16.11
CA MET A 1 -2.77 17.61 -14.91
C MET A 1 -2.97 16.39 -14.03
N SER A 2 -2.37 16.36 -12.85
CA SER A 2 -2.67 15.34 -11.85
C SER A 2 -3.87 15.84 -11.05
N PHE A 3 -5.05 15.32 -11.34
CA PHE A 3 -6.25 15.63 -10.57
C PHE A 3 -6.22 14.79 -9.29
N LYS A 4 -6.13 15.44 -8.12
CA LYS A 4 -6.51 14.81 -6.86
C LYS A 4 -8.02 14.97 -6.71
N ILE A 5 -8.76 13.92 -7.05
CA ILE A 5 -10.17 13.82 -6.71
C ILE A 5 -10.24 13.63 -5.19
N SER A 6 -10.66 14.67 -4.48
CA SER A 6 -11.03 14.55 -3.07
C SER A 6 -12.44 13.95 -3.03
N CYS A 7 -12.55 12.62 -3.12
CA CYS A 7 -13.77 11.96 -2.67
C CYS A 7 -13.89 12.26 -1.18
N GLN A 8 -14.93 13.02 -0.80
CA GLN A 8 -15.20 13.33 0.60
C GLN A 8 -15.29 12.05 1.41
N GLY A 9 -14.29 11.88 2.26
CA GLY A 9 -14.14 10.78 3.19
C GLY A 9 -12.88 11.08 3.96
N ALA A 10 -13.01 11.90 5.03
CA ALA A 10 -11.93 12.12 5.98
C ALA A 10 -11.50 10.76 6.53
N THR A 11 -10.54 10.14 5.87
CA THR A 11 -10.07 8.82 6.23
C THR A 11 -9.06 9.08 7.34
N SER A 12 -9.51 8.92 8.59
CA SER A 12 -8.62 8.96 9.75
C SER A 12 -7.42 8.02 9.53
N ILE A 13 -6.26 8.33 10.11
CA ILE A 13 -5.08 7.47 10.06
C ILE A 13 -5.45 6.04 10.52
N LYS A 14 -6.36 5.91 11.48
CA LYS A 14 -6.90 4.63 11.98
C LYS A 14 -7.62 3.83 10.88
N THR A 15 -8.56 4.43 10.15
CA THR A 15 -9.28 3.77 9.04
C THR A 15 -8.35 3.32 7.92
N PHE A 16 -7.23 4.01 7.73
CA PHE A 16 -6.23 3.65 6.73
C PHE A 16 -5.31 2.49 7.19
N VAL A 17 -4.91 2.48 8.46
CA VAL A 17 -4.19 1.34 9.10
C VAL A 17 -5.05 0.08 9.05
N ASP A 18 -6.33 0.19 9.42
CA ASP A 18 -7.28 -0.92 9.38
C ASP A 18 -7.43 -1.45 7.95
N PHE A 19 -7.42 -0.58 6.94
CA PHE A 19 -7.45 -0.99 5.53
C PHE A 19 -6.19 -1.75 5.10
N LEU A 20 -4.98 -1.29 5.46
CA LEU A 20 -3.74 -2.00 5.10
C LEU A 20 -3.61 -3.37 5.81
N ALA A 21 -3.98 -3.45 7.08
CA ALA A 21 -4.01 -4.71 7.80
C ALA A 21 -5.00 -5.70 7.16
N ASN A 22 -6.16 -5.20 6.71
CA ASN A 22 -7.10 -6.00 5.93
C ASN A 22 -6.53 -6.42 4.56
N LEU A 23 -5.77 -5.56 3.88
CA LEU A 23 -5.14 -5.90 2.59
C LEU A 23 -4.12 -7.03 2.75
N GLU A 24 -3.22 -6.97 3.72
CA GLU A 24 -2.24 -8.05 3.96
C GLU A 24 -2.96 -9.36 4.31
N LYS A 25 -4.02 -9.31 5.12
CA LYS A 25 -4.87 -10.48 5.40
C LYS A 25 -5.48 -11.07 4.13
N HIS A 26 -6.04 -10.25 3.24
CA HIS A 26 -6.57 -10.72 1.95
C HIS A 26 -5.50 -11.34 1.06
N ILE A 27 -4.30 -10.75 1.03
CA ILE A 27 -3.14 -11.29 0.33
C ILE A 27 -2.76 -12.67 0.87
N LEU A 28 -2.63 -12.82 2.20
CA LEU A 28 -2.28 -14.09 2.82
C LEU A 28 -3.35 -15.17 2.57
N ILE A 29 -4.63 -14.80 2.56
CA ILE A 29 -5.72 -15.70 2.18
C ILE A 29 -5.55 -16.14 0.72
N SER A 30 -5.37 -15.20 -0.23
CA SER A 30 -5.16 -15.50 -1.65
C SER A 30 -3.96 -16.42 -1.88
N LEU A 31 -2.82 -16.11 -1.23
CA LEU A 31 -1.61 -16.93 -1.30
C LEU A 31 -1.85 -18.35 -0.80
N ALA A 32 -2.64 -18.53 0.26
CA ALA A 32 -2.99 -19.86 0.79
C ALA A 32 -4.01 -20.60 -0.08
N GLU A 33 -4.89 -19.89 -0.78
CA GLU A 33 -5.82 -20.48 -1.74
C GLU A 33 -5.10 -20.92 -3.02
N GLU A 34 -4.16 -20.11 -3.52
CA GLU A 34 -3.37 -20.38 -4.73
C GLU A 34 -2.29 -21.45 -4.53
N GLU A 35 -1.74 -21.57 -3.33
CA GLU A 35 -0.64 -22.49 -2.98
C GLU A 35 0.57 -22.40 -3.94
N ASN A 36 0.79 -21.22 -4.54
CA ASN A 36 1.91 -20.99 -5.44
C ASN A 36 3.15 -20.49 -4.67
N PHE A 37 4.20 -21.32 -4.60
CA PHE A 37 5.42 -20.99 -3.87
C PHE A 37 6.15 -19.76 -4.41
N ASP A 38 6.14 -19.51 -5.72
CA ASP A 38 6.83 -18.36 -6.32
C ASP A 38 6.13 -17.05 -5.95
N ASN A 39 4.80 -17.06 -5.82
CA ASN A 39 4.03 -15.93 -5.30
C ASN A 39 4.38 -15.66 -3.83
N TYR A 40 4.46 -16.71 -3.00
CA TYR A 40 4.97 -16.57 -1.62
C TYR A 40 6.41 -16.04 -1.60
N TRP A 41 7.27 -16.51 -2.49
CA TRP A 41 8.65 -16.07 -2.59
C TRP A 41 8.76 -14.58 -2.93
N GLN A 42 7.92 -14.09 -3.84
CA GLN A 42 7.88 -12.67 -4.15
C GLN A 42 7.33 -11.86 -2.97
N TYR A 43 6.21 -12.26 -2.35
CA TYR A 43 5.68 -11.61 -1.13
C TYR A 43 6.72 -11.57 0.02
N ILE A 44 7.30 -12.74 0.32
CA ILE A 44 8.68 -12.99 0.76
C ILE A 44 9.69 -11.84 0.80
N HIS A 45 10.30 -11.69 -0.37
CA HIS A 45 11.58 -11.05 -0.62
C HIS A 45 11.46 -9.71 -1.35
N ASP A 46 10.33 -9.48 -2.01
CA ASP A 46 9.97 -8.22 -2.67
C ASP A 46 8.48 -7.92 -2.46
N PRO A 47 8.07 -7.69 -1.19
CA PRO A 47 6.67 -7.46 -0.86
C PRO A 47 6.09 -6.25 -1.59
N LYS A 48 6.89 -5.20 -1.81
CA LYS A 48 6.44 -3.99 -2.51
C LYS A 48 5.95 -4.34 -3.91
N SER A 49 6.75 -5.04 -4.71
CA SER A 49 6.34 -5.45 -6.06
C SER A 49 5.19 -6.45 -6.02
N PHE A 50 5.18 -7.38 -5.07
CA PHE A 50 4.07 -8.33 -4.92
C PHE A 50 2.73 -7.62 -4.69
N PHE A 51 2.68 -6.68 -3.72
CA PHE A 51 1.45 -5.93 -3.43
C PHE A 51 0.97 -5.14 -4.63
N ARG A 52 1.89 -4.48 -5.36
CA ARG A 52 1.55 -3.75 -6.59
C ARG A 52 0.92 -4.67 -7.64
N ASN A 53 1.54 -5.81 -7.91
CA ASN A 53 1.04 -6.78 -8.88
C ASN A 53 -0.29 -7.39 -8.44
N TYR A 54 -0.44 -7.70 -7.15
CA TYR A 54 -1.68 -8.21 -6.56
C TYR A 54 -2.83 -7.24 -6.71
N ILE A 55 -2.61 -5.96 -6.37
CA ILE A 55 -3.60 -4.89 -6.54
C ILE A 55 -3.95 -4.73 -8.02
N LYS A 56 -2.93 -4.66 -8.90
CA LYS A 56 -3.13 -4.53 -10.36
C LYS A 56 -4.02 -5.64 -10.90
N SER A 57 -3.69 -6.90 -10.60
CA SER A 57 -4.43 -8.06 -11.13
C SER A 57 -5.88 -8.10 -10.64
N HIS A 58 -6.14 -7.69 -9.39
CA HIS A 58 -7.50 -7.57 -8.86
C HIS A 58 -8.29 -6.46 -9.55
N ILE A 59 -7.67 -5.32 -9.85
CA ILE A 59 -8.30 -4.23 -10.60
C ILE A 59 -8.56 -4.68 -12.05
N GLU A 60 -7.58 -5.30 -12.71
CA GLU A 60 -7.72 -5.82 -14.08
C GLU A 60 -8.90 -6.79 -14.18
N LYS A 61 -9.02 -7.71 -13.22
CA LYS A 61 -10.15 -8.65 -13.14
C LYS A 61 -11.48 -7.92 -12.93
N TYR A 62 -11.54 -6.99 -11.97
CA TYR A 62 -12.74 -6.18 -11.73
C TYR A 62 -13.17 -5.40 -12.99
N CYS A 63 -12.22 -4.75 -13.67
CA CYS A 63 -12.44 -3.96 -14.88
C CYS A 63 -12.72 -4.81 -16.14
N SER A 64 -12.44 -6.11 -16.10
CA SER A 64 -12.76 -7.03 -17.19
C SER A 64 -14.18 -7.61 -17.09
N ASP A 65 -14.74 -7.64 -15.88
CA ASP A 65 -16.08 -8.17 -15.61
C ASP A 65 -17.14 -7.04 -15.56
N ILE A 66 -18.18 -7.22 -14.72
CA ILE A 66 -19.26 -6.25 -14.44
C ILE A 66 -18.71 -4.90 -13.93
N GLY A 67 -17.48 -4.88 -13.41
CA GLY A 67 -16.87 -3.67 -12.89
C GLY A 67 -16.62 -2.59 -13.94
N ARG A 68 -16.50 -2.93 -15.23
CA ARG A 68 -16.31 -1.93 -16.30
C ARG A 68 -17.46 -0.92 -16.35
N GLU A 69 -18.70 -1.39 -16.44
CA GLU A 69 -19.87 -0.51 -16.56
C GLU A 69 -20.14 0.27 -15.25
N LYS A 70 -19.87 -0.36 -14.10
CA LYS A 70 -19.90 0.33 -12.80
C LYS A 70 -18.86 1.44 -12.74
N MET A 71 -17.63 1.17 -13.19
CA MET A 71 -16.54 2.14 -13.23
C MET A 71 -16.86 3.30 -14.17
N LYS A 72 -17.38 3.02 -15.38
CA LYS A 72 -17.84 4.07 -16.31
C LYS A 72 -18.90 4.96 -15.67
N THR A 73 -19.91 4.35 -15.03
CA THR A 73 -20.97 5.10 -14.33
C THR A 73 -20.40 5.98 -13.22
N PHE A 74 -19.46 5.44 -12.44
CA PHE A 74 -18.78 6.16 -11.37
C PHE A 74 -17.93 7.33 -11.91
N LEU A 75 -17.14 7.12 -12.96
CA LEU A 75 -16.30 8.13 -13.58
C LEU A 75 -17.13 9.23 -14.23
N ASN A 76 -18.22 8.91 -14.91
CA ASN A 76 -19.16 9.89 -15.44
C ASN A 76 -19.74 10.79 -14.35
N ARG A 77 -20.18 10.20 -13.24
CA ARG A 77 -20.64 10.98 -12.08
C ARG A 77 -19.53 11.88 -11.54
N CYS A 78 -18.29 11.40 -11.47
CA CYS A 78 -17.16 12.22 -11.03
C CYS A 78 -16.91 13.41 -11.99
N LEU A 79 -16.99 13.20 -13.30
CA LEU A 79 -16.86 14.28 -14.28
C LEU A 79 -17.98 15.30 -14.15
N ASP A 80 -19.23 14.85 -13.94
CA ASP A 80 -20.37 15.73 -13.69
C ASP A 80 -20.17 16.55 -12.41
N ASP A 81 -19.72 15.91 -11.33
CA ASP A 81 -19.40 16.59 -10.06
C ASP A 81 -18.29 17.63 -10.25
N ILE A 82 -17.22 17.29 -11.00
CA ILE A 82 -16.14 18.22 -11.33
C ILE A 82 -16.67 19.41 -12.14
N LYS A 83 -17.47 19.13 -13.17
CA LYS A 83 -18.07 20.16 -14.04
C LYS A 83 -18.93 21.11 -13.23
N ASN A 84 -19.80 20.58 -12.38
CA ASN A 84 -20.69 21.37 -11.53
C ASN A 84 -19.91 22.20 -10.51
N ALA A 85 -18.84 21.66 -9.91
CA ALA A 85 -17.97 22.40 -9.01
C ALA A 85 -17.29 23.59 -9.72
N ILE A 86 -16.78 23.40 -10.93
CA ILE A 86 -16.16 24.47 -11.72
C ILE A 86 -17.21 25.52 -12.12
N LEU A 87 -18.38 25.10 -12.63
CA LEU A 87 -19.46 26.00 -13.01
C LEU A 87 -19.99 26.82 -11.83
N SER A 88 -19.92 26.29 -10.62
CA SER A 88 -20.30 27.00 -9.40
C SER A 88 -19.20 27.97 -8.94
N ALA A 89 -17.93 27.59 -9.04
CA ALA A 89 -16.81 28.42 -8.59
C ALA A 89 -16.63 29.69 -9.44
N ILE A 90 -16.95 29.64 -10.74
CA ILE A 90 -16.83 30.79 -11.66
C ILE A 90 -17.68 32.00 -11.23
N PRO A 91 -19.03 31.90 -11.07
CA PRO A 91 -19.84 33.05 -10.67
C PRO A 91 -19.54 33.51 -9.24
N GLU A 92 -19.22 32.57 -8.33
CA GLU A 92 -18.91 32.87 -6.93
C GLU A 92 -17.62 33.68 -6.76
N SER A 93 -16.53 33.26 -7.41
CA SER A 93 -15.27 34.04 -7.45
C SER A 93 -15.46 35.41 -8.08
N THR A 94 -16.31 35.51 -9.12
CA THR A 94 -16.64 36.78 -9.78
C THR A 94 -17.44 37.71 -8.87
N ALA A 95 -18.33 37.18 -8.03
CA ALA A 95 -19.12 37.98 -7.09
C ALA A 95 -18.25 38.65 -6.01
N LEU A 96 -17.20 37.96 -5.55
CA LEU A 96 -16.25 38.48 -4.55
C LEU A 96 -15.21 39.43 -5.14
N ALA A 97 -14.86 39.27 -6.42
CA ALA A 97 -13.90 40.13 -7.12
C ALA A 97 -14.46 41.53 -7.49
N LYS A 98 -15.58 41.98 -6.93
CA LYS A 98 -16.29 43.23 -7.32
C LYS A 98 -15.65 44.56 -6.88
N GLY A 99 -14.42 44.56 -6.35
CA GLY A 99 -13.65 45.81 -6.22
C GLY A 99 -13.21 46.31 -7.60
N GLU A 100 -13.28 47.61 -7.87
CA GLU A 100 -12.82 48.25 -9.14
C GLU A 100 -11.33 48.00 -9.47
N SER A 101 -10.58 47.35 -8.57
CA SER A 101 -9.15 47.05 -8.70
C SER A 101 -8.82 45.56 -8.81
N SER A 102 -9.79 44.65 -8.83
CA SER A 102 -9.49 43.21 -8.76
C SER A 102 -8.77 42.72 -10.01
N THR A 103 -7.59 42.15 -9.80
CA THR A 103 -6.74 41.59 -10.85
C THR A 103 -7.19 40.18 -11.22
N VAL A 104 -6.82 39.71 -12.42
CA VAL A 104 -7.02 38.30 -12.80
C VAL A 104 -6.33 37.34 -11.82
N SER A 105 -5.17 37.73 -11.26
CA SER A 105 -4.48 36.92 -10.26
C SER A 105 -5.34 36.71 -9.01
N GLU A 106 -5.92 37.77 -8.45
CA GLU A 106 -6.79 37.71 -7.28
C GLU A 106 -8.05 36.89 -7.57
N TRP A 107 -8.61 37.03 -8.77
CA TRP A 107 -9.75 36.22 -9.21
C TRP A 107 -9.40 34.72 -9.27
N LEU A 108 -8.23 34.36 -9.79
CA LEU A 108 -7.76 32.97 -9.85
C LEU A 108 -7.51 32.38 -8.46
N ASP A 109 -7.06 33.19 -7.50
CA ASP A 109 -6.93 32.79 -6.10
C ASP A 109 -8.30 32.44 -5.49
N LEU A 110 -9.28 33.35 -5.63
CA LEU A 110 -10.65 33.13 -5.16
C LEU A 110 -11.28 31.90 -5.82
N PHE A 111 -11.08 31.72 -7.12
CA PHE A 111 -11.55 30.56 -7.87
C PHE A 111 -10.96 29.25 -7.32
N CYS A 112 -9.65 29.21 -7.07
CA CYS A 112 -9.00 28.02 -6.49
C CYS A 112 -9.46 27.74 -5.06
N ASP A 113 -9.69 28.79 -4.26
CA ASP A 113 -10.17 28.65 -2.89
C ASP A 113 -11.60 28.11 -2.83
N TYR A 114 -12.50 28.57 -3.71
CA TYR A 114 -13.84 28.00 -3.85
C TYR A 114 -13.82 26.53 -4.30
N LEU A 115 -12.90 26.17 -5.20
CA LEU A 115 -12.76 24.79 -5.64
C LEU A 115 -12.25 23.87 -4.53
N ARG A 116 -11.44 24.38 -3.59
CA ARG A 116 -10.72 23.58 -2.60
C ARG A 116 -11.61 22.64 -1.77
N SER A 117 -12.89 22.97 -1.57
CA SER A 117 -13.84 22.11 -0.84
C SER A 117 -14.22 20.83 -1.58
N ASN A 118 -14.11 20.81 -2.91
CA ASN A 118 -14.55 19.72 -3.78
C ASN A 118 -13.42 19.17 -4.66
N LEU A 119 -12.44 20.01 -5.01
CA LEU A 119 -11.35 19.71 -5.94
C LEU A 119 -10.07 20.41 -5.52
N ILE A 120 -8.98 19.66 -5.45
CA ILE A 120 -7.66 20.25 -5.28
C ILE A 120 -7.18 20.69 -6.67
N PHE A 121 -7.50 21.92 -7.02
CA PHE A 121 -6.99 22.56 -8.23
C PHE A 121 -5.72 23.36 -7.90
N PRO A 122 -4.54 22.95 -8.38
CA PRO A 122 -3.29 23.63 -8.03
C PRO A 122 -3.22 25.02 -8.70
N ARG A 123 -3.30 26.09 -7.91
CA ARG A 123 -3.19 27.48 -8.37
C ARG A 123 -1.96 27.76 -9.25
N LYS A 124 -0.85 27.05 -9.00
CA LYS A 124 0.38 27.11 -9.80
C LYS A 124 0.19 26.72 -11.27
N ASP A 125 -0.80 25.88 -11.59
CA ASP A 125 -1.07 25.43 -12.96
C ASP A 125 -1.84 26.52 -13.75
N LEU A 126 -2.29 27.60 -13.10
CA LEU A 126 -2.99 28.73 -13.73
C LEU A 126 -2.10 29.96 -13.95
N ILE A 127 -0.84 29.93 -13.52
CA ILE A 127 0.09 31.08 -13.62
C ILE A 127 0.24 31.53 -15.08
N SER A 128 0.17 30.61 -16.05
CA SER A 128 0.26 30.98 -17.47
C SER A 128 -0.86 31.90 -17.95
N ILE A 129 -2.01 31.94 -17.26
CA ILE A 129 -3.13 32.83 -17.59
C ILE A 129 -2.78 34.27 -17.21
N GLU A 130 -2.01 34.49 -16.15
CA GLU A 130 -1.55 35.82 -15.72
C GLU A 130 -0.64 36.46 -16.77
N HIS A 131 0.17 35.66 -17.45
CA HIS A 131 1.07 36.13 -18.52
C HIS A 131 0.35 36.53 -19.82
N GLN A 132 -0.97 36.32 -19.92
CA GLN A 132 -1.75 36.71 -21.11
C GLN A 132 -2.27 38.15 -21.05
N GLU A 133 -1.90 38.92 -20.01
CA GLU A 133 -2.30 40.32 -19.82
C GLU A 133 -3.83 40.54 -19.88
N ILE A 134 -4.61 39.52 -19.52
CA ILE A 134 -6.08 39.61 -19.49
C ILE A 134 -6.47 40.59 -18.38
N LYS A 135 -7.21 41.64 -18.75
CA LYS A 135 -7.76 42.63 -17.81
C LYS A 135 -9.27 42.48 -17.60
N ASP A 136 -9.92 41.75 -18.50
CA ASP A 136 -11.36 41.55 -18.51
C ASP A 136 -11.70 40.20 -17.87
N ILE A 137 -12.18 40.26 -16.62
CA ILE A 137 -12.63 39.09 -15.84
C ILE A 137 -13.88 38.46 -16.49
N ASP A 138 -14.77 39.26 -17.09
CA ASP A 138 -15.97 38.73 -17.75
C ASP A 138 -15.60 37.93 -19.00
N PHE A 139 -14.60 38.39 -19.75
CA PHE A 139 -14.01 37.63 -20.85
C PHE A 139 -13.42 36.30 -20.34
N LEU A 140 -12.62 36.32 -19.27
CA LEU A 140 -12.02 35.11 -18.70
C LEU A 140 -13.08 34.10 -18.26
N LYS A 141 -14.11 34.56 -17.55
CA LYS A 141 -15.27 33.76 -17.13
C LYS A 141 -15.97 33.09 -18.32
N LYS A 142 -16.23 33.85 -19.38
CA LYS A 142 -16.88 33.34 -20.59
C LYS A 142 -16.00 32.29 -21.27
N ALA A 143 -14.71 32.59 -21.46
CA ALA A 143 -13.76 31.67 -22.07
C ALA A 143 -13.64 30.36 -21.29
N MET A 144 -13.54 30.41 -19.96
CA MET A 144 -13.48 29.22 -19.10
C MET A 144 -14.77 28.39 -19.17
N THR A 145 -15.93 29.05 -19.18
CA THR A 145 -17.24 28.39 -19.26
C THR A 145 -17.41 27.67 -20.61
N GLU A 146 -17.05 28.33 -21.72
CA GLU A 146 -17.14 27.77 -23.07
C GLU A 146 -16.14 26.63 -23.30
N ALA A 147 -14.95 26.71 -22.70
CA ALA A 147 -13.92 25.67 -22.80
C ALA A 147 -14.23 24.41 -21.98
N LEU A 148 -15.13 24.51 -20.98
CA LEU A 148 -15.38 23.45 -20.01
C LEU A 148 -16.05 22.22 -20.64
N ASP A 149 -17.10 22.41 -21.42
CA ASP A 149 -17.84 21.33 -22.07
C ASP A 149 -16.95 20.47 -22.99
N PRO A 150 -16.17 21.07 -23.92
CA PRO A 150 -15.20 20.34 -24.72
C PRO A 150 -14.13 19.64 -23.87
N ALA A 151 -13.67 20.25 -22.77
CA ALA A 151 -12.67 19.64 -21.89
C ALA A 151 -13.22 18.40 -21.19
N MET A 152 -14.46 18.45 -20.67
CA MET A 152 -15.10 17.30 -20.03
C MET A 152 -15.35 16.17 -21.01
N LYS A 153 -15.82 16.46 -22.24
CA LYS A 153 -15.98 15.45 -23.29
C LYS A 153 -14.66 14.78 -23.68
N ARG A 154 -13.57 15.55 -23.77
CA ARG A 154 -12.23 14.98 -24.03
C ARG A 154 -11.78 14.08 -22.89
N ALA A 155 -11.98 14.50 -21.64
CA ALA A 155 -11.68 13.67 -20.47
C ALA A 155 -12.49 12.37 -20.48
N GLU A 156 -13.77 12.46 -20.84
CA GLU A 156 -14.67 11.31 -20.97
C GLU A 156 -14.18 10.31 -22.02
N GLN A 157 -13.90 10.80 -23.23
CA GLN A 157 -13.39 9.98 -24.32
C GLN A 157 -12.06 9.31 -23.98
N ASN A 158 -11.16 10.03 -23.33
CA ASN A 158 -9.86 9.49 -22.91
C ASN A 158 -10.06 8.26 -22.04
N TYR A 159 -10.84 8.35 -20.96
CA TYR A 159 -11.00 7.20 -20.06
C TYR A 159 -11.85 6.07 -20.68
N LEU A 160 -12.85 6.39 -21.52
CA LEU A 160 -13.66 5.39 -22.21
C LEU A 160 -12.86 4.58 -23.23
N SER A 161 -11.81 5.20 -23.81
CA SER A 161 -10.91 4.55 -24.76
C SER A 161 -9.86 3.65 -24.11
N MET A 162 -9.66 3.76 -22.78
CA MET A 162 -8.68 2.94 -22.06
C MET A 162 -9.08 1.47 -22.04
N SER A 163 -8.10 0.62 -22.30
CA SER A 163 -8.16 -0.81 -22.03
C SER A 163 -8.30 -1.09 -20.52
N ALA A 164 -8.68 -2.33 -20.17
CA ALA A 164 -8.72 -2.73 -18.76
C ALA A 164 -7.33 -2.61 -18.11
N GLU A 165 -6.27 -2.93 -18.85
CA GLU A 165 -4.90 -2.91 -18.38
C GLU A 165 -4.39 -1.48 -18.13
N GLU A 166 -4.66 -0.55 -19.06
CA GLU A 166 -4.30 0.87 -18.88
C GLU A 166 -5.03 1.45 -17.67
N MET A 167 -6.33 1.18 -17.55
CA MET A 167 -7.13 1.65 -16.42
C MET A 167 -6.64 1.07 -15.11
N ALA A 168 -6.31 -0.23 -15.09
CA ALA A 168 -5.79 -0.88 -13.90
C ALA A 168 -4.42 -0.34 -13.50
N SER A 169 -3.56 -0.03 -14.48
CA SER A 169 -2.24 0.56 -14.22
C SER A 169 -2.38 1.93 -13.56
N GLU A 170 -3.30 2.78 -14.03
CA GLU A 170 -3.49 4.10 -13.42
C GLU A 170 -4.13 4.05 -12.04
N ILE A 171 -5.12 3.17 -11.85
CA ILE A 171 -5.71 2.96 -10.53
C ILE A 171 -4.68 2.35 -9.57
N GLU A 172 -3.86 1.41 -10.01
CA GLU A 172 -2.77 0.83 -9.23
C GLU A 172 -1.76 1.90 -8.82
N GLU A 173 -1.31 2.75 -9.75
CA GLU A 173 -0.35 3.81 -9.43
C GLU A 173 -0.93 4.79 -8.39
N MET A 174 -2.20 5.17 -8.56
CA MET A 174 -2.90 6.02 -7.60
C MET A 174 -3.01 5.33 -6.24
N LEU A 175 -3.46 4.08 -6.19
CA LEU A 175 -3.61 3.34 -4.94
C LEU A 175 -2.25 3.11 -4.29
N SER A 176 -1.21 2.72 -5.01
CA SER A 176 0.13 2.48 -4.46
C SER A 176 0.78 3.72 -3.85
N LYS A 177 0.43 4.93 -4.32
CA LYS A 177 0.85 6.19 -3.66
C LYS A 177 0.17 6.40 -2.31
N HIS A 178 -1.06 5.93 -2.17
CA HIS A 178 -1.82 6.06 -0.92
C HIS A 178 -1.54 4.89 0.01
N LEU A 179 -1.62 3.65 -0.50
CA LEU A 179 -1.36 2.34 0.11
C LEU A 179 0.12 2.05 0.39
N GLY A 180 1.03 2.90 -0.08
CA GLY A 180 2.44 2.78 0.19
C GLY A 180 2.74 3.05 1.65
N GLY A 181 2.74 2.00 2.47
CA GLY A 181 3.21 2.06 3.85
C GLY A 181 4.73 1.91 3.96
N CYS A 182 5.18 1.55 5.15
CA CYS A 182 6.56 1.22 5.41
C CYS A 182 6.91 -0.17 4.86
N TRP A 183 7.77 -0.23 3.85
CA TRP A 183 8.23 -1.49 3.26
C TRP A 183 9.45 -2.09 3.96
N LYS A 184 9.87 -1.56 5.11
CA LYS A 184 10.95 -2.14 5.89
C LYS A 184 10.52 -3.52 6.39
N GLN A 185 11.45 -4.47 6.34
CA GLN A 185 11.21 -5.85 6.74
C GLN A 185 11.99 -6.17 8.02
N CYS A 186 11.40 -6.98 8.89
CA CYS A 186 12.05 -7.44 10.12
C CYS A 186 13.34 -8.15 9.76
N PRO A 187 14.49 -7.80 10.38
CA PRO A 187 15.78 -8.36 9.98
C PRO A 187 15.91 -9.86 10.24
N PHE A 188 15.04 -10.43 11.08
CA PHE A 188 15.07 -11.86 11.41
C PHE A 188 14.15 -12.72 10.57
N CYS A 189 12.91 -12.27 10.32
CA CYS A 189 11.91 -13.07 9.65
C CYS A 189 11.38 -12.44 8.37
N ARG A 190 11.79 -11.23 8.01
CA ARG A 190 11.32 -10.44 6.87
C ARG A 190 9.84 -10.01 6.90
N ALA A 191 9.15 -10.11 8.04
CA ALA A 191 7.78 -9.59 8.17
C ALA A 191 7.76 -8.07 7.90
N ILE A 192 6.72 -7.56 7.25
CA ILE A 192 6.64 -6.16 6.79
C ILE A 192 6.19 -5.28 7.95
N CYS A 193 6.76 -4.07 8.06
CA CYS A 193 6.30 -3.08 9.03
C CYS A 193 4.85 -2.70 8.75
N THR A 194 4.00 -2.64 9.79
CA THR A 194 2.59 -2.27 9.62
C THR A 194 2.33 -0.77 9.65
N ASN A 195 3.38 0.05 9.80
CA ASN A 195 3.23 1.50 9.78
C ASN A 195 2.83 1.98 8.37
N THR A 196 1.77 2.78 8.31
CA THR A 196 1.17 3.29 7.08
C THR A 196 1.93 4.47 6.45
N LEU A 197 2.90 5.06 7.16
CA LEU A 197 3.67 6.19 6.66
C LEU A 197 5.02 5.70 6.10
N PRO A 198 5.34 6.01 4.82
CA PRO A 198 6.69 5.85 4.30
C PRO A 198 7.70 6.62 5.15
N ALA A 199 8.87 6.02 5.40
CA ALA A 199 9.97 6.65 6.12
C ALA A 199 9.54 7.28 7.47
N HIS A 200 8.63 6.60 8.19
CA HIS A 200 8.15 7.06 9.48
C HIS A 200 9.25 7.08 10.55
N ASP A 201 9.08 7.98 11.51
CA ASP A 201 9.88 7.99 12.74
C ASP A 201 9.48 6.86 13.70
N GLY A 202 10.34 6.57 14.67
CA GLY A 202 10.13 5.52 15.68
C GLY A 202 10.49 4.12 15.20
N ASP A 203 10.25 3.13 16.07
CA ASP A 203 10.61 1.74 15.82
C ASP A 203 9.64 1.10 14.80
N HIS A 204 10.18 0.29 13.89
CA HIS A 204 9.40 -0.61 13.04
C HIS A 204 8.83 -1.77 13.87
N SER A 205 7.60 -2.17 13.58
CA SER A 205 6.94 -3.27 14.28
C SER A 205 5.90 -3.96 13.40
N VAL A 206 5.55 -5.18 13.78
CA VAL A 206 4.47 -5.97 13.19
C VAL A 206 3.82 -6.77 14.34
N PRO A 207 2.49 -6.96 14.35
CA PRO A 207 1.83 -7.72 15.41
C PRO A 207 2.21 -9.21 15.38
N PHE A 208 2.49 -9.76 14.21
CA PHE A 208 2.79 -11.19 14.04
C PHE A 208 4.09 -11.38 13.25
N HIS A 209 5.06 -12.04 13.88
CA HIS A 209 6.32 -12.42 13.26
C HIS A 209 6.28 -13.85 12.74
N ARG A 210 7.02 -14.18 11.69
CA ARG A 210 7.07 -15.55 11.14
C ARG A 210 8.30 -16.35 11.59
N PRO A 211 8.33 -17.69 11.45
CA PRO A 211 9.52 -18.51 11.68
C PRO A 211 10.70 -18.01 10.86
N ARG A 212 11.91 -18.03 11.43
CA ARG A 212 13.13 -17.62 10.70
C ARG A 212 13.36 -18.43 9.41
N ALA A 213 12.93 -19.69 9.38
CA ALA A 213 13.00 -20.56 8.20
C ALA A 213 12.33 -19.96 6.96
N VAL A 214 11.26 -19.17 7.14
CA VAL A 214 10.56 -18.49 6.02
C VAL A 214 11.50 -17.54 5.27
N SER A 215 12.42 -16.91 5.99
CA SER A 215 13.43 -15.99 5.44
C SER A 215 14.79 -16.65 5.16
N GLY A 216 14.89 -17.98 5.28
CA GLY A 216 16.15 -18.72 5.07
C GLY A 216 17.08 -18.74 6.29
N GLY A 217 16.59 -18.37 7.46
CA GLY A 217 17.37 -18.37 8.69
C GLY A 217 17.70 -19.79 9.16
N LYS A 218 18.95 -20.01 9.55
CA LYS A 218 19.48 -21.31 10.01
C LYS A 218 20.15 -21.23 11.37
N TRP A 219 20.39 -22.41 11.95
CA TRP A 219 21.26 -22.57 13.10
C TRP A 219 22.73 -22.38 12.70
N VAL A 220 23.46 -21.65 13.55
CA VAL A 220 24.90 -21.37 13.39
C VAL A 220 25.68 -22.66 13.14
N ASN A 221 26.59 -22.63 12.16
CA ASN A 221 27.47 -23.74 11.78
C ASN A 221 26.75 -25.03 11.36
N THR A 222 25.49 -24.93 10.90
CA THR A 222 24.75 -26.06 10.35
C THR A 222 24.08 -25.69 9.03
N ASP A 223 23.47 -26.67 8.38
CA ASP A 223 22.49 -26.49 7.30
C ASP A 223 21.04 -26.60 7.82
N HIS A 224 20.83 -26.64 9.13
CA HIS A 224 19.52 -26.82 9.74
C HIS A 224 18.75 -25.50 9.79
N PHE A 225 17.54 -25.47 9.22
CA PHE A 225 16.65 -24.32 9.36
C PHE A 225 16.37 -23.96 10.82
N SER A 226 16.14 -22.68 11.10
CA SER A 226 15.64 -22.21 12.39
C SER A 226 14.13 -22.03 12.31
N ILE A 227 13.36 -22.90 12.97
CA ILE A 227 11.90 -22.77 13.03
C ILE A 227 11.41 -21.80 14.12
N GLU A 228 12.33 -21.28 14.92
CA GLU A 228 12.02 -20.32 15.98
C GLU A 228 11.42 -19.01 15.43
N PHE A 229 10.41 -18.52 16.14
CA PHE A 229 9.79 -17.23 15.89
C PHE A 229 10.65 -16.10 16.48
N CYS A 230 10.53 -14.89 15.93
CA CYS A 230 11.27 -13.73 16.47
C CYS A 230 10.90 -13.46 17.93
N THR A 231 9.61 -13.57 18.25
CA THR A 231 9.05 -13.34 19.58
C THR A 231 9.56 -14.35 20.61
N SER A 232 9.65 -15.63 20.25
CA SER A 232 10.29 -16.67 21.08
C SER A 232 11.79 -16.43 21.26
N ASN A 233 12.49 -16.06 20.18
CA ASN A 233 13.92 -15.82 20.22
C ASN A 233 14.27 -14.68 21.19
N VAL A 234 13.57 -13.53 21.12
CA VAL A 234 13.83 -12.39 22.02
C VAL A 234 13.46 -12.65 23.48
N ALA A 235 12.69 -13.72 23.75
CA ALA A 235 12.38 -14.19 25.10
C ALA A 235 13.40 -15.23 25.63
N SER A 236 14.43 -15.58 24.85
CA SER A 236 15.37 -16.67 25.16
C SER A 236 16.79 -16.16 25.40
N ASP A 237 17.65 -17.06 25.88
CA ASP A 237 19.11 -16.85 25.97
C ASP A 237 19.87 -17.23 24.69
N LEU A 238 19.14 -17.47 23.58
CA LEU A 238 19.77 -17.79 22.30
C LEU A 238 20.57 -16.59 21.76
N LEU A 239 21.58 -16.91 20.97
CA LEU A 239 22.44 -15.93 20.29
C LEU A 239 22.20 -15.99 18.78
N PHE A 240 22.28 -14.85 18.10
CA PHE A 240 22.41 -14.79 16.64
C PHE A 240 23.77 -14.23 16.24
N LEU A 241 24.17 -14.55 15.00
CA LEU A 241 25.38 -14.02 14.40
C LEU A 241 25.06 -12.85 13.47
N LEU A 242 25.92 -11.84 13.51
CA LEU A 242 26.03 -10.79 12.52
C LEU A 242 27.44 -10.81 11.92
N GLY A 243 27.54 -10.99 10.59
CA GLY A 243 28.82 -11.27 9.95
C GLY A 243 29.42 -12.61 10.40
N ASP A 244 30.75 -12.72 10.35
CA ASP A 244 31.42 -14.00 10.54
C ASP A 244 31.64 -14.38 12.02
N GLU A 245 31.65 -13.43 12.95
CA GLU A 245 32.05 -13.71 14.35
C GLU A 245 31.25 -13.00 15.45
N GLN A 246 30.47 -11.96 15.13
CA GLN A 246 29.81 -11.18 16.19
C GLN A 246 28.52 -11.86 16.65
N LYS A 247 28.49 -12.27 17.92
CA LYS A 247 27.33 -12.88 18.57
C LYS A 247 26.59 -11.86 19.40
N TYR A 248 25.28 -11.76 19.18
CA TYR A 248 24.39 -10.93 19.97
C TYR A 248 23.31 -11.78 20.62
N PRO A 249 22.98 -11.59 21.91
CA PRO A 249 21.81 -12.20 22.50
C PRO A 249 20.55 -11.71 21.82
N TYR A 250 19.63 -12.61 21.48
CA TYR A 250 18.35 -12.22 20.90
C TYR A 250 17.57 -11.28 21.81
N LYS A 251 17.56 -11.51 23.13
CA LYS A 251 16.92 -10.58 24.09
C LYS A 251 17.49 -9.16 24.08
N ASN A 252 18.73 -8.98 23.59
CA ASN A 252 19.40 -7.69 23.48
C ASN A 252 19.73 -7.35 22.01
N TYR A 253 18.93 -7.85 21.05
CA TYR A 253 19.24 -7.76 19.61
C TYR A 253 19.52 -6.33 19.12
N ARG A 254 18.91 -5.32 19.73
CA ARG A 254 19.11 -3.91 19.37
C ARG A 254 20.58 -3.46 19.52
N GLN A 255 21.37 -4.11 20.37
CA GLN A 255 22.81 -3.85 20.51
C GLN A 255 23.60 -4.15 19.24
N ALA A 256 23.06 -4.97 18.32
CA ALA A 256 23.68 -5.24 17.03
C ALA A 256 23.66 -4.04 16.08
N GLY A 257 22.94 -2.96 16.41
CA GLY A 257 22.90 -1.74 15.60
C GLY A 257 22.16 -1.91 14.27
N GLY A 258 22.32 -0.93 13.37
CA GLY A 258 21.72 -0.95 12.05
C GLY A 258 20.21 -1.20 12.07
N GLU A 259 19.73 -2.09 11.18
CA GLU A 259 18.31 -2.44 11.10
C GLU A 259 17.81 -3.20 12.34
N PHE A 260 18.67 -3.81 13.16
CA PHE A 260 18.23 -4.45 14.40
C PHE A 260 17.83 -3.43 15.45
N ALA A 261 18.53 -2.30 15.53
CA ALA A 261 18.25 -1.25 16.51
C ALA A 261 16.94 -0.51 16.23
N THR A 262 16.46 -0.49 14.98
CA THR A 262 15.26 0.24 14.55
C THR A 262 13.98 -0.59 14.59
N TRP A 263 14.04 -1.85 15.03
CA TRP A 263 12.87 -2.71 15.17
C TRP A 263 12.48 -2.92 16.63
N SER A 264 11.18 -2.96 16.90
CA SER A 264 10.59 -3.38 18.17
C SER A 264 9.95 -4.75 18.01
N ILE A 265 10.53 -5.75 18.67
CA ILE A 265 10.08 -7.13 18.68
C ILE A 265 9.81 -7.50 20.13
N THR A 266 8.54 -7.74 20.45
CA THR A 266 8.11 -8.12 21.79
C THR A 266 7.88 -9.62 21.88
N PRO A 267 8.26 -10.27 23.00
CA PRO A 267 7.78 -11.62 23.29
C PRO A 267 6.26 -11.73 23.18
N ASP A 268 5.77 -12.81 22.59
CA ASP A 268 4.36 -13.16 22.53
C ASP A 268 4.18 -14.67 22.68
N SER A 269 2.92 -15.08 22.84
CA SER A 269 2.52 -16.50 22.88
C SER A 269 1.57 -16.84 21.74
N SER A 270 1.65 -16.11 20.62
CA SER A 270 0.75 -16.30 19.48
C SER A 270 1.04 -17.65 18.80
N THR A 271 -0.02 -18.37 18.43
CA THR A 271 0.12 -19.72 17.86
C THR A 271 0.55 -19.70 16.40
N GLN A 272 0.16 -18.66 15.65
CA GLN A 272 0.51 -18.40 14.24
C GLN A 272 0.43 -19.65 13.34
N PRO A 273 -0.73 -20.32 13.26
CA PRO A 273 -0.90 -21.54 12.48
C PRO A 273 -0.63 -21.34 10.99
N TYR A 274 -0.86 -20.14 10.45
CA TYR A 274 -0.61 -19.84 9.04
C TYR A 274 0.83 -20.11 8.62
N TRP A 275 1.81 -19.50 9.32
CA TRP A 275 3.21 -19.66 8.95
C TRP A 275 3.76 -21.05 9.29
N LYS A 276 3.19 -21.72 10.29
CA LYS A 276 3.52 -23.12 10.60
C LYS A 276 3.04 -24.07 9.50
N TRP A 277 1.81 -23.85 9.02
CA TRP A 277 1.27 -24.56 7.86
C TRP A 277 2.11 -24.29 6.61
N PHE A 278 2.44 -23.02 6.31
CA PHE A 278 3.29 -22.65 5.17
C PHE A 278 4.63 -23.41 5.18
N VAL A 279 5.33 -23.44 6.32
CA VAL A 279 6.61 -24.16 6.46
C VAL A 279 6.44 -25.65 6.22
N CYS A 280 5.38 -26.27 6.74
CA CYS A 280 5.12 -27.70 6.51
C CYS A 280 4.76 -27.99 5.04
N HIS A 281 3.87 -27.19 4.48
CA HIS A 281 3.34 -27.39 3.13
C HIS A 281 4.42 -27.16 2.06
N PHE A 282 5.24 -26.11 2.20
CA PHE A 282 6.31 -25.78 1.25
C PHE A 282 7.69 -26.27 1.68
N ARG A 283 7.78 -27.24 2.61
CA ARG A 283 9.04 -27.76 3.17
C ARG A 283 10.09 -28.04 2.09
N SER A 284 9.76 -28.89 1.11
CA SER A 284 10.72 -29.30 0.07
C SER A 284 11.16 -28.13 -0.81
N LYS A 285 10.26 -27.19 -1.09
CA LYS A 285 10.57 -25.97 -1.88
C LYS A 285 11.48 -25.02 -1.11
N LEU A 286 11.27 -24.86 0.20
CA LEU A 286 12.17 -24.10 1.07
C LEU A 286 13.56 -24.74 1.11
N GLU A 287 13.64 -26.07 1.32
CA GLU A 287 14.93 -26.79 1.33
C GLU A 287 15.68 -26.65 0.00
N GLU A 288 15.00 -26.78 -1.13
CA GLU A 288 15.55 -26.58 -2.47
C GLU A 288 16.03 -25.14 -2.68
N ARG A 289 15.21 -24.15 -2.35
CA ARG A 289 15.49 -22.75 -2.68
C ARG A 289 16.60 -22.15 -1.83
N TYR A 290 16.68 -22.54 -0.55
CA TYR A 290 17.70 -22.05 0.39
C TYR A 290 18.90 -22.98 0.56
N GLN A 291 18.87 -24.19 0.00
CA GLN A 291 19.91 -25.22 0.19
C GLN A 291 20.16 -25.53 1.69
N GLN A 292 19.07 -25.66 2.44
CA GLN A 292 19.04 -25.95 3.88
C GLN A 292 18.08 -27.10 4.16
N LYS A 293 18.06 -27.64 5.38
CA LYS A 293 17.32 -28.86 5.73
C LYS A 293 16.52 -28.71 7.02
N PHE A 294 15.29 -29.24 7.03
CA PHE A 294 14.49 -29.39 8.25
C PHE A 294 14.84 -30.71 8.94
N ARG A 295 16.01 -30.73 9.59
CA ARG A 295 16.52 -31.88 10.36
C ARG A 295 17.29 -31.41 11.59
N GLY A 296 17.52 -32.32 12.54
CA GLY A 296 18.25 -32.00 13.77
C GLY A 296 17.59 -30.83 14.50
N ARG A 297 18.32 -29.75 14.74
CA ARG A 297 17.77 -28.55 15.42
C ARG A 297 16.69 -27.81 14.63
N GLY A 298 16.57 -28.08 13.33
CA GLY A 298 15.55 -27.52 12.46
C GLY A 298 14.41 -28.48 12.16
N GLU A 299 14.32 -29.59 12.88
CA GLU A 299 13.25 -30.57 12.66
C GLU A 299 11.88 -29.95 12.97
N ILE A 300 10.94 -30.13 12.04
CA ILE A 300 9.57 -29.61 12.17
C ILE A 300 8.82 -30.50 13.17
N PRO A 301 8.23 -29.95 14.24
CA PRO A 301 7.47 -30.73 15.20
C PRO A 301 6.24 -31.39 14.58
N ASP A 302 5.91 -32.61 15.02
CA ASP A 302 4.71 -33.36 14.60
C ASP A 302 3.39 -32.58 14.82
N ALA A 303 3.38 -31.63 15.76
CA ALA A 303 2.22 -30.77 15.98
C ALA A 303 1.96 -29.84 14.77
N TRP A 304 3.00 -29.39 14.07
CA TRP A 304 2.84 -28.49 12.92
C TRP A 304 2.31 -29.23 11.69
N THR A 305 2.70 -30.50 11.51
CA THR A 305 2.25 -31.33 10.38
C THR A 305 0.75 -31.63 10.42
N LYS A 306 0.11 -31.47 11.60
CA LYS A 306 -1.33 -31.61 11.81
C LYS A 306 -2.13 -30.34 11.50
N ILE A 307 -1.47 -29.19 11.28
CA ILE A 307 -2.14 -27.93 10.97
C ILE A 307 -2.59 -27.96 9.52
N THR A 308 -3.91 -27.85 9.29
CA THR A 308 -4.47 -27.83 7.95
C THR A 308 -4.51 -26.41 7.38
N LYS A 309 -4.63 -26.29 6.05
CA LYS A 309 -4.91 -25.01 5.39
C LYS A 309 -6.14 -24.32 5.99
N GLN A 310 -7.20 -25.08 6.29
CA GLN A 310 -8.41 -24.52 6.89
C GLN A 310 -8.13 -23.91 8.26
N ASN A 311 -7.30 -24.56 9.10
CA ASN A 311 -6.91 -23.98 10.38
C ASN A 311 -6.13 -22.67 10.21
N ALA A 312 -5.25 -22.59 9.22
CA ALA A 312 -4.51 -21.37 8.88
C ALA A 312 -5.45 -20.24 8.44
N LEU A 313 -6.42 -20.53 7.56
CA LEU A 313 -7.40 -19.56 7.06
C LEU A 313 -8.38 -19.11 8.16
N ASP A 314 -8.85 -20.03 9.01
CA ASP A 314 -9.78 -19.72 10.10
C ASP A 314 -9.14 -18.83 11.16
N ASP A 315 -7.85 -19.03 11.45
CA ASP A 315 -7.10 -18.17 12.37
C ASP A 315 -6.90 -16.77 11.80
N LEU A 316 -6.47 -16.65 10.54
CA LEU A 316 -6.35 -15.36 9.86
C LEU A 316 -7.68 -14.60 9.84
N LYS A 317 -8.82 -15.29 9.68
CA LYS A 317 -10.14 -14.66 9.67
C LYS A 317 -10.54 -14.07 11.03
N LYS A 318 -10.02 -14.62 12.13
CA LYS A 318 -10.31 -14.16 13.51
C LYS A 318 -9.46 -12.96 13.96
N GLN A 319 -8.31 -12.76 13.32
CA GLN A 319 -7.45 -11.59 13.51
C GLN A 319 -8.07 -10.37 12.83
#